data_AF-N6TQ51-F1
#
_entry.id   AF-N6TQ51-F1
#
_cell.length_a   1.000
_cell.length_b   1.000
_cell.length_c   1.000
_cell.angle_alpha   90.00
_cell.angle_beta   90.00
_cell.angle_gamma   90.00
#
_symmetry.space_group_name_H-M   'P 1'
#
loop_
_entity.id
_entity.type
_entity.pdbx_description
1 polymer ?
#
loop_
_entity_poly.entity_id
_entity_poly.type
_entity_poly.pdbx_seq_one_letter_code
_entity_poly.pdbx_strand_id
1 'polypeptide(L)'
;VSGTLHNTGQSLVFRVEKDTKQHVNISGGPLAYRYQFEEIYIHYGTDNQQGSEHHIQGYSFPAEIQFYGFNKELYHNMSEAQHKSQGIVAISLMVQVSRIYEAAKRFS
;
A
#
# COMPACT_ATOMS: atom_id res chain seq x y z
N VAL A 1 -0.69 0.90 -16.14
CA VAL A 1 -0.97 1.96 -15.14
C VAL A 1 0.25 2.84 -15.03
N SER A 2 0.08 4.15 -15.18
CA SER A 2 1.13 5.17 -15.07
C SER A 2 0.80 6.11 -13.91
N GLY A 3 1.81 6.79 -13.38
CA GLY A 3 1.65 7.64 -12.20
C GLY A 3 2.92 8.41 -11.87
N THR A 4 2.83 9.22 -10.83
CA THR A 4 3.91 10.10 -10.39
C THR A 4 4.32 9.78 -8.96
N LEU A 5 5.62 9.75 -8.69
CA LEU A 5 6.17 9.56 -7.36
C LEU A 5 6.47 10.93 -6.73
N HIS A 6 5.94 11.16 -5.54
CA HIS A 6 6.06 12.40 -4.79
C HIS A 6 6.77 12.13 -3.47
N ASN A 7 7.74 12.98 -3.12
CA ASN A 7 8.27 13.04 -1.78
C ASN A 7 7.45 14.07 -0.97
N THR A 8 6.76 13.60 0.07
CA THR A 8 5.90 14.45 0.91
C THR A 8 6.65 15.09 2.08
N GLY A 9 7.94 14.81 2.22
CA GLY A 9 8.76 15.16 3.39
C GLY A 9 8.66 14.15 4.54
N GLN A 10 7.65 13.28 4.54
CA GLN A 10 7.46 12.22 5.54
C GLN A 10 7.48 10.82 4.91
N SER A 11 6.87 10.67 3.74
CA SER A 11 6.81 9.40 2.99
C SER A 11 6.99 9.63 1.49
N LEU A 12 7.34 8.56 0.77
CA LEU A 12 7.24 8.52 -0.68
C LEU A 12 5.84 8.03 -1.07
N VAL A 13 5.17 8.76 -1.96
CA VAL A 13 3.81 8.45 -2.40
C VAL A 13 3.77 8.38 -3.91
N PHE A 14 3.42 7.22 -4.45
CA PHE A 14 3.07 7.08 -5.87
C PHE A 14 1.57 7.31 -6.03
N ARG A 15 1.19 8.14 -7.01
CA ARG A 15 -0.21 8.41 -7.35
C ARG A 15 -0.45 8.09 -8.81
N VAL A 16 -1.52 7.35 -9.08
CA VAL A 16 -1.97 7.05 -10.44
C VAL A 16 -2.38 8.34 -11.15
N GLU A 17 -2.08 8.43 -12.45
CA GLU A 17 -2.52 9.54 -13.30
C GLU A 17 -4.05 9.55 -13.45
N LYS A 18 -4.67 10.73 -13.26
CA LYS A 18 -6.14 10.88 -13.26
C LYS A 18 -6.81 10.51 -14.57
N ASP A 19 -6.11 10.68 -15.69
CA ASP A 19 -6.57 10.41 -17.06
C ASP A 19 -6.17 9.02 -17.56
N THR A 20 -5.70 8.14 -16.67
CA THR A 20 -5.37 6.77 -17.04
C THR A 20 -6.61 6.03 -17.57
N LYS A 21 -6.45 5.37 -18.72
CA LYS A 21 -7.49 4.51 -19.32
C LYS A 21 -7.45 3.07 -18.78
N GLN A 22 -6.43 2.73 -18.00
CA GLN A 22 -6.23 1.40 -17.44
C GLN A 22 -6.36 1.47 -15.93
N HIS A 23 -7.40 0.84 -15.39
CA HIS A 23 -7.64 0.76 -13.96
C HIS A 23 -7.26 -0.62 -13.43
N VAL A 24 -6.65 -0.64 -12.25
CA VAL A 24 -6.38 -1.88 -11.50
C VAL A 24 -7.41 -1.97 -10.38
N ASN A 25 -8.06 -3.12 -10.28
CA ASN A 25 -9.08 -3.38 -9.29
C ASN A 25 -8.57 -4.34 -8.21
N ILE A 26 -9.00 -4.09 -6.98
CA ILE A 26 -8.77 -4.90 -5.79
C ILE A 26 -10.12 -5.52 -5.41
N SER A 27 -10.19 -6.84 -5.33
CA SER A 27 -11.40 -7.59 -5.02
C SER A 27 -11.08 -8.96 -4.40
N GLY A 28 -12.12 -9.63 -3.87
CA GLY A 28 -11.99 -10.93 -3.22
C GLY A 28 -11.63 -10.82 -1.73
N GLY A 29 -11.27 -11.95 -1.12
CA GLY A 29 -10.99 -12.03 0.32
C GLY A 29 -12.20 -11.56 1.15
N PRO A 30 -12.02 -10.64 2.12
CA PRO A 30 -13.12 -10.11 2.93
C PRO A 30 -13.92 -8.98 2.24
N LEU A 31 -13.57 -8.60 1.02
CA LEU A 31 -14.16 -7.42 0.36
C LEU A 31 -15.49 -7.74 -0.30
N ALA A 32 -16.54 -7.04 0.09
CA ALA A 32 -17.86 -7.13 -0.51
C ALA A 32 -18.00 -6.35 -1.83
N TYR A 33 -17.08 -5.43 -2.11
CA TYR A 33 -17.10 -4.52 -3.26
C TYR A 33 -15.80 -4.59 -4.05
N ARG A 34 -15.82 -4.04 -5.27
CA ARG A 34 -14.60 -3.76 -6.04
C ARG A 34 -14.05 -2.38 -5.72
N TYR A 35 -12.77 -2.35 -5.42
CA TYR A 35 -12.03 -1.12 -5.15
C TYR A 35 -11.08 -0.84 -6.31
N GLN A 36 -10.95 0.41 -6.71
CA GLN A 36 -9.98 0.83 -7.71
C GLN A 36 -8.73 1.35 -7.00
N PHE A 37 -7.57 0.80 -7.36
CA PHE A 37 -6.26 1.23 -6.85
C PHE A 37 -5.93 2.67 -7.30
N GLU A 38 -5.39 3.48 -6.38
CA GLU A 38 -5.11 4.91 -6.61
C GLU A 38 -3.72 5.35 -6.13
N GLU A 39 -3.26 4.87 -4.96
CA GLU A 39 -2.02 5.36 -4.32
C GLU A 39 -1.19 4.24 -3.71
N ILE A 40 0.14 4.41 -3.71
CA ILE A 40 1.07 3.60 -2.92
C ILE A 40 1.82 4.52 -1.98
N TYR A 41 1.83 4.17 -0.70
CA TYR A 41 2.66 4.80 0.31
C TYR A 41 3.82 3.87 0.67
N ILE A 42 5.02 4.44 0.76
CA ILE A 42 6.22 3.73 1.20
C ILE A 42 6.70 4.40 2.48
N HIS A 43 6.67 3.64 3.57
CA HIS A 43 7.18 4.01 4.88
C HIS A 43 8.45 3.21 5.14
N TYR A 44 9.49 3.86 5.62
CA TYR A 44 10.77 3.22 5.94
C TYR A 44 11.43 3.95 7.11
N GLY A 45 12.18 3.21 7.92
CA GLY A 45 12.92 3.78 9.03
C GLY A 45 14.30 4.28 8.62
N THR A 46 14.98 4.89 9.57
CA THR A 46 16.38 5.31 9.43
C THR A 46 17.37 4.15 9.53
N ASP A 47 16.92 2.98 9.96
CA ASP A 47 17.69 1.76 10.06
C ASP A 47 16.84 0.52 9.72
N ASN A 48 17.45 -0.68 9.80
CA ASN A 48 16.81 -1.93 9.39
C ASN A 48 16.02 -2.64 10.52
N GLN A 49 15.86 -2.02 11.69
CA GLN A 49 15.15 -2.62 12.84
C GLN A 49 13.73 -2.08 12.99
N GLN A 50 13.42 -0.94 12.38
CA GLN A 50 12.15 -0.25 12.51
C GLN A 50 11.80 0.50 11.22
N GLY A 51 10.52 0.78 11.01
CA GLY A 51 10.07 1.58 9.87
C GLY A 51 8.67 1.27 9.37
N SER A 52 8.16 0.06 9.61
CA SER A 52 6.75 -0.25 9.41
C SER A 52 5.88 0.45 10.45
N GLU A 53 4.70 0.90 10.03
CA GLU A 53 3.72 1.46 10.95
C GLU A 53 3.03 0.34 11.74
N HIS A 54 2.68 -0.74 11.04
CA HIS A 54 2.13 -1.93 11.66
C HIS A 54 3.22 -2.78 12.33
N HIS A 55 2.82 -3.45 13.41
CA HIS A 55 3.65 -4.40 14.14
C HIS A 55 2.99 -5.78 14.11
N ILE A 56 3.77 -6.83 13.88
CA ILE A 56 3.28 -8.21 13.94
C ILE A 56 3.88 -8.87 15.17
N GLN A 57 3.03 -9.26 16.12
CA GLN A 57 3.46 -9.83 17.41
C GLN A 57 4.48 -8.95 18.16
N GLY A 58 4.34 -7.61 18.04
CA GLY A 58 5.24 -6.64 18.65
C GLY A 58 6.52 -6.34 17.85
N TYR A 59 6.76 -7.03 16.74
CA TYR A 59 7.92 -6.78 15.87
C TYR A 59 7.60 -5.74 14.80
N SER A 60 8.47 -4.72 14.69
CA SER A 60 8.50 -3.78 13.57
C SER A 60 9.37 -4.35 12.43
N PHE A 61 9.08 -3.95 11.20
CA PHE A 61 9.85 -4.27 10.01
C PHE A 61 10.59 -3.03 9.51
N PRO A 62 11.70 -3.17 8.77
CA PRO A 62 12.44 -2.04 8.21
C PRO A 62 11.59 -1.06 7.37
N ALA A 63 10.57 -1.57 6.68
CA ALA A 63 9.71 -0.77 5.84
C ALA A 63 8.33 -1.42 5.66
N GLU A 64 7.36 -0.61 5.22
CA GLU A 64 6.01 -1.03 4.87
C GLU A 64 5.57 -0.34 3.58
N ILE A 65 4.97 -1.12 2.67
CA ILE A 65 4.36 -0.61 1.44
C ILE A 65 2.86 -0.77 1.57
N GLN A 66 2.13 0.34 1.54
CA GLN A 66 0.67 0.36 1.65
C GLN A 66 0.06 0.73 0.30
N PHE A 67 -0.81 -0.13 -0.23
CA PHE A 67 -1.59 0.12 -1.43
C PHE A 67 -2.98 0.57 -1.03
N TYR A 68 -3.40 1.74 -1.51
CA TYR A 68 -4.71 2.29 -1.26
C TYR A 68 -5.57 2.27 -2.52
N GLY A 69 -6.84 1.97 -2.32
CA GLY A 69 -7.87 2.09 -3.35
C GLY A 69 -9.19 2.56 -2.76
N PHE A 70 -10.07 3.07 -3.62
CA PHE A 70 -11.40 3.53 -3.22
C PHE A 70 -12.48 2.62 -3.80
N ASN A 71 -13.61 2.52 -3.11
CA ASN A 71 -14.75 1.73 -3.55
C ASN A 71 -15.38 2.39 -4.78
N LYS A 72 -15.08 1.81 -5.95
CA LYS A 72 -15.48 2.38 -7.25
C LYS A 72 -16.96 2.13 -7.56
N GLU A 73 -17.59 1.20 -6.84
CA GLU A 73 -19.00 0.90 -7.02
C GLU A 73 -19.90 1.90 -6.30
N LEU A 74 -19.41 2.51 -5.21
CA LEU A 74 -20.21 3.43 -4.39
C LEU A 74 -19.80 4.91 -4.55
N TYR A 75 -18.55 5.20 -4.94
CA TYR A 75 -18.03 6.57 -4.96
C TYR A 75 -17.31 6.89 -6.28
N HIS A 76 -17.26 8.18 -6.64
CA HIS A 76 -16.67 8.59 -7.91
C HIS A 76 -15.15 8.62 -7.89
N ASN A 77 -14.56 8.97 -6.74
CA ASN A 77 -13.13 9.17 -6.56
C ASN A 77 -12.68 8.97 -5.10
N MET A 78 -11.36 8.87 -4.90
CA MET A 78 -10.71 8.72 -3.59
C MET A 78 -11.08 9.83 -2.60
N SER A 79 -11.15 11.10 -3.06
CA SER A 79 -11.41 12.26 -2.19
C SER A 79 -12.79 12.23 -1.55
N GLU A 80 -13.79 11.74 -2.29
CA GLU A 80 -15.14 11.50 -1.76
C GLU A 80 -15.16 10.27 -0.82
N ALA A 81 -14.54 9.17 -1.25
CA ALA A 81 -14.62 7.89 -0.58
C ALA A 81 -13.92 7.85 0.78
N GLN A 82 -12.80 8.57 0.96
CA GLN A 82 -11.99 8.57 2.20
C GLN A 82 -12.76 8.99 3.46
N HIS A 83 -13.90 9.66 3.31
CA HIS A 83 -14.73 10.12 4.43
C HIS A 83 -16.03 9.32 4.57
N LYS A 84 -16.12 8.13 3.94
CA LYS A 84 -17.33 7.32 3.88
C LYS A 84 -17.09 5.89 4.35
N SER A 85 -18.14 5.28 4.88
CA SER A 85 -18.13 3.86 5.25
C SER A 85 -17.88 2.99 4.02
N GLN A 86 -17.08 1.92 4.16
CA GLN A 86 -16.69 1.05 3.05
C GLN A 86 -16.00 1.80 1.89
N GLY A 87 -15.50 3.02 2.12
CA GLY A 87 -14.97 3.88 1.08
C GLY A 87 -13.57 3.53 0.61
N ILE A 88 -12.72 3.04 1.50
CA ILE A 88 -11.30 2.78 1.22
C ILE A 88 -10.96 1.31 1.49
N VAL A 89 -10.04 0.78 0.69
CA VAL A 89 -9.31 -0.45 0.99
C VAL A 89 -7.82 -0.13 1.09
N ALA A 90 -7.14 -0.81 2.01
CA ALA A 90 -5.69 -0.79 2.13
C ALA A 90 -5.13 -2.21 2.13
N ILE A 91 -4.02 -2.44 1.42
CA ILE A 91 -3.21 -3.66 1.50
C ILE A 91 -1.81 -3.23 1.95
N SER A 92 -1.37 -3.74 3.10
CA SER A 92 -0.02 -3.50 3.61
C SER A 92 0.89 -4.69 3.36
N LEU A 93 2.08 -4.42 2.81
CA LEU A 93 3.18 -5.37 2.67
C LEU A 93 4.31 -4.99 3.62
N MET A 94 4.69 -5.91 4.51
CA MET A 94 5.87 -5.76 5.36
C MET A 94 7.12 -6.10 4.57
N VAL A 95 8.13 -5.23 4.64
CA VAL A 95 9.39 -5.39 3.91
C VAL A 95 10.50 -5.79 4.87
N GLN A 96 11.09 -6.96 4.65
CA GLN A 96 12.23 -7.45 5.40
C GLN A 96 13.52 -7.30 4.60
N VAL A 97 14.51 -6.62 5.18
CA VAL A 97 15.87 -6.62 4.65
C VAL A 97 16.47 -7.99 4.94
N SER A 98 16.87 -8.69 3.89
CA SER A 98 17.63 -9.93 3.99
C SER A 98 19.03 -9.74 3.40
N ARG A 99 20.01 -10.42 3.97
CA ARG A 99 21.26 -10.67 3.25
C ARG A 99 20.95 -11.80 2.27
N ILE A 100 21.40 -11.68 1.02
CA ILE A 100 21.16 -12.66 -0.07
C ILE A 100 21.44 -14.12 0.37
N TYR A 101 22.32 -14.33 1.36
CA TYR A 101 22.67 -15.64 1.93
C TYR A 101 21.64 -16.25 2.92
N GLU A 102 20.77 -15.46 3.56
CA GLU A 102 19.80 -15.94 4.55
C GLU A 102 18.49 -16.43 3.92
N ALA A 103 18.09 -15.85 2.78
CA ALA A 103 16.88 -16.26 2.06
C ALA A 103 16.97 -17.72 1.55
N ALA A 104 18.17 -18.18 1.19
CA ALA A 104 18.40 -19.55 0.73
C ALA A 104 18.29 -20.60 1.85
N LYS A 105 18.55 -20.24 3.12
CA LYS A 105 18.47 -21.16 4.25
C LYS A 105 17.08 -21.29 4.87
N ARG A 106 16.18 -20.35 4.58
CA ARG A 106 14.83 -20.35 5.18
C ARG A 106 13.83 -21.22 4.41
N PHE A 107 14.25 -21.79 3.27
CA PHE A 107 13.48 -22.71 2.42
C PHE A 107 14.22 -24.03 2.12
N SER A 108 15.27 -24.35 2.88
CA SER A 108 15.98 -25.64 2.89
C SER A 108 15.78 -26.33 4.22
#